data_AF-A0A915ILW0-F1
#
_entry.id   AF-A0A915ILW0-F1
#
_cell.length_a   1.000
_cell.length_b   1.000
_cell.length_c   1.000
_cell.angle_alpha   90.00
_cell.angle_beta   90.00
_cell.angle_gamma   90.00
#
_symmetry.space_group_name_H-M   'P 1'
#
loop_
_entity.id
_entity.type
_entity.pdbx_description
1 polymer ?
#
loop_
_entity_poly.entity_id
_entity_poly.type
_entity_poly.pdbx_seq_one_letter_code
_entity_poly.pdbx_strand_id
1 'polypeptide(L)'
;MFQMPSVTNSTITKKDEAQLGQQAANEGALGTSDGLGQIKQIVQNKLRNLEKRRARLETLKISLDQGKTLTDEQQAAYAQLSSVDAVIESHFEMLKTIGTAQAEVI
;
A
#
# COMPACT_ATOMS: atom_id res chain seq x y z
N MET A 1 -35.64 -32.41 19.27
CA MET A 1 -35.69 -31.23 18.37
C MET A 1 -34.49 -30.37 18.70
N PHE A 2 -33.49 -30.29 17.82
CA PHE A 2 -32.35 -29.37 17.98
C PHE A 2 -32.32 -28.45 16.76
N GLN A 3 -32.53 -27.17 17.02
CA GLN A 3 -32.50 -26.09 16.04
C GLN A 3 -31.04 -25.66 15.84
N MET A 4 -30.50 -25.81 14.63
CA MET A 4 -29.18 -25.31 14.25
C MET A 4 -29.30 -23.82 13.88
N PRO A 5 -28.39 -22.93 14.32
CA PRO A 5 -28.37 -21.55 13.88
C PRO A 5 -27.90 -21.43 12.43
N SER A 6 -28.66 -20.65 11.66
CA SER A 6 -28.37 -20.25 10.28
C SER A 6 -27.07 -19.44 10.23
N VAL A 7 -26.09 -19.93 9.47
CA VAL A 7 -24.88 -19.16 9.12
C VAL A 7 -25.30 -18.17 8.04
N THR A 8 -25.54 -16.92 8.43
CA THR A 8 -25.75 -15.82 7.48
C THR A 8 -24.48 -15.64 6.66
N ASN A 9 -24.59 -16.04 5.39
CA ASN A 9 -23.64 -15.75 4.33
C ASN A 9 -23.49 -14.23 4.25
N SER A 10 -22.34 -13.69 4.67
CA SER A 10 -22.02 -12.28 4.46
C SER A 10 -21.79 -12.07 2.97
N THR A 11 -22.85 -11.66 2.28
CA THR A 11 -22.82 -11.13 0.92
C THR A 11 -21.73 -10.07 0.85
N ILE A 12 -20.62 -10.39 0.20
CA ILE A 12 -19.64 -9.40 -0.25
C ILE A 12 -20.41 -8.51 -1.22
N THR A 13 -20.77 -7.33 -0.74
CA THR A 13 -21.48 -6.33 -1.53
C THR A 13 -20.52 -5.81 -2.59
N LYS A 14 -21.03 -5.65 -3.82
CA LYS A 14 -20.34 -5.09 -5.01
C LYS A 14 -19.80 -3.66 -4.85
N LYS A 15 -19.68 -3.15 -3.61
CA LYS A 15 -19.08 -1.85 -3.29
C LYS A 15 -17.57 -1.92 -3.06
N ASP A 16 -17.01 -3.11 -2.81
CA ASP A 16 -15.57 -3.26 -2.57
C ASP A 16 -14.73 -3.30 -3.87
N GLU A 17 -15.35 -3.57 -5.03
CA GLU A 17 -14.67 -3.56 -6.34
C GLU A 17 -14.37 -2.12 -6.84
N ALA A 18 -15.09 -1.11 -6.35
CA ALA A 18 -14.94 0.27 -6.81
C ALA A 18 -13.69 0.99 -6.26
N GLN A 19 -12.91 0.39 -5.36
CA GLN A 19 -11.68 0.98 -4.81
C GLN A 19 -10.38 0.43 -5.43
N LEU A 20 -10.47 -0.31 -6.52
CA LEU A 20 -9.29 -0.82 -7.24
C LEU A 20 -8.72 0.15 -8.30
N GLY A 21 -9.38 1.27 -8.59
CA GLY A 21 -9.07 2.02 -9.83
C GLY A 21 -8.71 3.51 -9.74
N GLN A 22 -8.62 4.15 -8.57
CA GLN A 22 -8.39 5.60 -8.52
C GLN A 22 -7.52 6.04 -7.34
N GLN A 23 -6.20 5.99 -7.50
CA GLN A 23 -5.28 6.93 -6.84
C GLN A 23 -4.23 7.38 -7.86
N ALA A 24 -4.69 7.99 -8.95
CA ALA A 24 -3.84 8.77 -9.84
C ALA A 24 -3.68 10.19 -9.27
N ALA A 25 -2.42 10.57 -9.07
CA ALA A 25 -1.90 11.93 -9.07
C ALA A 25 -2.64 12.97 -8.21
N ASN A 26 -2.29 13.05 -6.93
CA ASN A 26 -2.26 14.34 -6.26
C ASN A 26 -0.81 14.85 -6.31
N GLU A 27 -0.44 15.44 -7.45
CA GLU A 27 0.80 16.22 -7.58
C GLU A 27 0.61 17.52 -6.80
N GLY A 28 0.98 17.46 -5.52
CA GLY A 28 0.96 18.62 -4.63
C GLY A 28 1.92 19.70 -5.14
N ALA A 29 1.35 20.88 -5.35
CA ALA A 29 1.98 22.12 -5.77
C ALA A 29 3.41 22.31 -5.25
N LEU A 30 4.35 22.47 -6.19
CA LEU A 30 5.73 22.92 -5.95
C LEU A 30 5.72 24.34 -5.37
N GLY A 31 5.93 24.43 -4.07
CA GLY A 31 6.21 25.67 -3.37
C GLY A 31 7.48 25.55 -2.55
N THR A 32 8.44 26.44 -2.83
CA THR A 32 9.63 26.82 -2.03
C THR A 32 10.96 26.06 -2.24
N SER A 33 12.02 26.83 -2.02
CA SER A 33 13.36 26.86 -2.65
C SER A 33 14.41 25.88 -2.11
N ASP A 34 14.01 24.70 -1.67
CA ASP A 34 14.95 23.68 -1.15
C ASP A 34 14.78 22.36 -1.91
N GLY A 35 15.65 22.14 -2.91
CA GLY A 35 15.57 20.98 -3.80
C GLY A 35 15.65 19.65 -3.07
N LEU A 36 16.43 19.57 -1.99
CA LEU A 36 16.51 18.37 -1.14
C LEU A 36 15.23 18.17 -0.32
N GLY A 37 14.64 19.27 0.18
CA GLY A 37 13.35 19.25 0.88
C GLY A 37 12.22 18.70 0.00
N GLN A 38 12.18 19.10 -1.28
CA GLN A 38 11.19 18.61 -2.24
C GLN A 38 11.37 17.11 -2.55
N ILE A 39 12.62 16.66 -2.78
CA ILE A 39 12.93 15.25 -3.03
C ILE A 39 12.49 14.40 -1.82
N LYS A 40 12.79 14.85 -0.60
CA LYS A 40 12.36 14.19 0.64
C LYS A 40 10.83 14.02 0.69
N GLN A 41 10.07 15.08 0.38
CA GLN A 41 8.61 15.02 0.36
C GLN A 41 8.07 14.05 -0.70
N ILE A 42 8.66 14.03 -1.90
CA ILE A 42 8.27 13.09 -2.96
C ILE A 42 8.49 11.64 -2.51
N VAL A 43 9.64 11.34 -1.93
CA VAL A 43 9.98 10.00 -1.44
C VAL A 43 9.04 9.58 -0.31
N GLN A 44 8.75 10.48 0.65
CA GLN A 44 7.78 10.23 1.71
C GLN A 44 6.37 9.95 1.19
N ASN A 45 5.91 10.71 0.19
CA ASN A 45 4.60 10.50 -0.43
C ASN A 45 4.53 9.14 -1.16
N LYS A 46 5.60 8.76 -1.87
CA LYS A 46 5.70 7.44 -2.52
C LYS A 46 5.70 6.32 -1.49
N LEU A 47 6.47 6.45 -0.41
CA LEU A 47 6.52 5.50 0.69
C LEU A 47 5.12 5.26 1.29
N ARG A 48 4.40 6.34 1.62
CA ARG A 48 3.03 6.25 2.15
C ARG A 48 2.06 5.53 1.20
N ASN A 49 2.21 5.72 -0.11
CA ASN A 49 1.38 5.03 -1.09
C ASN A 49 1.73 3.53 -1.18
N LEU A 50 3.01 3.19 -1.10
CA LEU A 50 3.47 1.80 -1.07
C LEU A 50 3.02 1.09 0.21
N GLU A 51 3.08 1.74 1.37
CA GLU A 51 2.58 1.19 2.64
C GLU A 51 1.07 0.89 2.58
N LYS A 52 0.27 1.80 1.99
CA LYS A 52 -1.15 1.55 1.75
C LYS A 52 -1.37 0.35 0.84
N ARG A 53 -0.57 0.23 -0.22
CA ARG A 53 -0.64 -0.92 -1.14
C ARG A 53 -0.26 -2.22 -0.41
N ARG A 54 0.81 -2.22 0.39
CA ARG A 54 1.24 -3.33 1.22
C ARG A 54 0.13 -3.80 2.18
N ALA A 55 -0.52 -2.88 2.90
CA ALA A 55 -1.62 -3.22 3.81
C ALA A 55 -2.82 -3.90 3.10
N ARG A 56 -3.13 -3.48 1.87
CA ARG A 56 -4.17 -4.13 1.05
C ARG A 56 -3.75 -5.56 0.67
N LEU A 57 -2.49 -5.74 0.28
CA LEU A 57 -1.95 -7.05 -0.07
C LEU A 57 -1.83 -7.99 1.15
N GLU A 58 -1.51 -7.48 2.33
CA GLU A 58 -1.55 -8.25 3.58
C GLU A 58 -2.97 -8.70 3.91
N THR A 59 -3.99 -7.88 3.62
CA THR A 59 -5.39 -8.31 3.76
C THR A 59 -5.74 -9.49 2.84
N LEU A 60 -5.18 -9.51 1.62
CA LEU A 60 -5.33 -10.65 0.69
C LEU A 60 -4.59 -11.89 1.23
N LYS A 61 -3.41 -11.72 1.82
CA LYS A 61 -2.68 -12.80 2.50
C LYS A 61 -3.51 -13.43 3.61
N ILE A 62 -4.06 -12.61 4.50
CA ILE A 62 -4.93 -13.06 5.60
C ILE A 62 -6.15 -13.80 5.05
N SER A 63 -6.72 -13.33 3.94
CA SER A 63 -7.87 -13.99 3.30
C SER A 63 -7.50 -15.38 2.77
N LEU A 64 -6.32 -15.54 2.16
CA LEU A 64 -5.78 -16.85 1.77
C LEU A 64 -5.54 -17.76 2.97
N ASP A 65 -4.95 -17.23 4.04
CA ASP A 65 -4.67 -17.98 5.27
C ASP A 65 -5.97 -18.45 5.96
N GLN A 66 -7.06 -17.69 5.79
CA GLN A 66 -8.42 -18.06 6.23
C GLN A 66 -9.12 -19.07 5.29
N GLY A 67 -8.45 -19.51 4.22
CA GLY A 67 -8.99 -20.47 3.26
C GLY A 67 -9.94 -19.86 2.21
N LYS A 68 -9.95 -18.52 2.05
CA LYS A 68 -10.73 -17.88 0.98
C LYS A 68 -10.00 -17.99 -0.35
N THR A 69 -10.75 -18.32 -1.39
CA THR A 69 -10.24 -18.29 -2.76
C THR A 69 -10.17 -16.85 -3.25
N LEU A 70 -8.97 -16.41 -3.64
CA LEU A 70 -8.77 -15.12 -4.31
C LEU A 70 -9.14 -15.23 -5.80
N THR A 71 -9.58 -14.12 -6.38
CA THR A 71 -9.72 -13.99 -7.84
C THR A 71 -8.35 -13.94 -8.52
N ASP A 72 -8.29 -14.21 -9.84
CA ASP A 72 -7.04 -14.15 -10.61
C ASP A 72 -6.35 -12.78 -10.48
N GLU A 73 -7.13 -11.70 -10.49
CA GLU A 73 -6.63 -10.33 -10.29
C GLU A 73 -6.05 -10.12 -8.89
N GLN A 74 -6.70 -10.67 -7.85
CA GLN A 74 -6.22 -10.61 -6.48
C GLN A 74 -4.96 -11.45 -6.26
N GLN A 75 -4.86 -12.62 -6.89
CA GLN A 75 -3.65 -13.45 -6.87
C GLN A 75 -2.48 -12.73 -7.56
N ALA A 76 -2.72 -12.13 -8.73
CA ALA A 76 -1.72 -11.33 -9.44
C ALA A 76 -1.25 -10.14 -8.60
N ALA A 77 -2.17 -9.46 -7.89
CA ALA A 77 -1.84 -8.38 -6.98
C ALA A 77 -1.03 -8.89 -5.77
N TYR A 78 -1.42 -10.00 -5.17
CA TYR A 78 -0.71 -10.62 -4.03
C TYR A 78 0.71 -11.07 -4.41
N ALA A 79 0.92 -11.56 -5.63
CA ALA A 79 2.25 -11.93 -6.13
C ALA A 79 3.23 -10.73 -6.15
N GLN A 80 2.74 -9.50 -6.16
CA GLN A 80 3.55 -8.28 -6.10
C GLN A 80 3.94 -7.86 -4.67
N LEU A 81 3.48 -8.56 -3.63
CA LEU A 81 3.72 -8.17 -2.23
C LEU A 81 5.22 -8.07 -1.91
N SER A 82 6.01 -9.08 -2.29
CA SER A 82 7.46 -9.09 -2.07
C SER A 82 8.17 -7.95 -2.80
N SER A 83 7.72 -7.62 -4.01
CA SER A 83 8.23 -6.48 -4.79
C SER A 83 7.90 -5.16 -4.09
N VAL A 84 6.67 -5.00 -3.58
CA VAL A 84 6.28 -3.81 -2.81
C VAL A 84 7.11 -3.67 -1.54
N ASP A 85 7.37 -4.75 -0.82
CA ASP A 85 8.23 -4.75 0.38
C ASP A 85 9.66 -4.30 0.05
N ALA A 86 10.27 -4.85 -1.00
CA ALA A 86 11.63 -4.46 -1.43
C ALA A 86 11.71 -2.98 -1.86
N VAL A 87 10.66 -2.47 -2.52
CA VAL A 87 10.62 -1.05 -2.93
C VAL A 87 10.45 -0.14 -1.71
N ILE A 88 9.68 -0.54 -0.69
CA ILE A 88 9.55 0.18 0.57
C ILE A 88 10.91 0.29 1.28
N GLU A 89 11.63 -0.84 1.42
CA GLU A 89 12.97 -0.86 2.02
C GLU A 89 13.94 0.09 1.28
N SER A 90 13.93 0.05 -0.06
CA SER A 90 14.73 0.97 -0.88
C SER A 90 14.38 2.45 -0.65
N HIS A 91 13.10 2.78 -0.47
CA HIS A 91 12.68 4.16 -0.18
C HIS A 91 13.06 4.61 1.23
N PHE A 92 13.08 3.69 2.22
CA PHE A 92 13.61 3.99 3.55
C PHE A 92 15.11 4.30 3.53
N GLU A 93 15.91 3.52 2.80
CA GLU A 93 17.34 3.79 2.63
C GLU A 93 17.59 5.13 1.91
N MET A 94 16.75 5.46 0.93
CA MET A 94 16.80 6.77 0.26
C MET A 94 16.52 7.93 1.23
N LEU A 95 15.49 7.81 2.08
CA LEU A 95 15.19 8.83 3.09
C LEU A 95 16.32 8.99 4.11
N LYS A 96 16.94 7.89 4.52
CA LYS A 96 18.10 7.90 5.41
C LYS A 96 19.26 8.66 4.79
N THR A 97 19.57 8.38 3.52
CA THR A 97 20.63 9.06 2.75
C THR A 97 20.35 10.54 2.57
N ILE A 98 19.09 10.92 2.28
CA ILE A 98 18.69 12.33 2.19
C ILE A 98 18.85 13.01 3.56
N GLY A 99 18.51 12.33 4.65
CA GLY A 99 18.68 12.82 6.01
C GLY A 99 20.15 13.05 6.39
N THR A 100 21.06 12.15 6.03
CA THR A 100 22.49 12.32 6.27
C THR A 100 23.07 13.46 5.43
N ALA A 101 22.72 13.53 4.14
CA ALA A 101 23.17 14.62 3.26
C ALA A 101 22.67 15.99 3.76
N GLN A 102 21.45 16.06 4.29
CA GLN A 102 20.92 17.30 4.88
C GLN A 102 21.68 17.69 6.17
N ALA A 103 22.18 16.72 6.94
CA ALA A 103 22.94 16.97 8.16
C ALA A 103 24.40 17.39 7.90
N GLU A 104 25.01 16.95 6.80
CA GLU A 104 26.39 17.33 6.41
C GLU A 104 26.49 18.72 5.76
N VAL A 105 25.37 19.29 5.31
CA VAL A 105 25.30 20.60 4.64
C VAL A 105 25.05 21.76 5.62
N ILE A 106 24.81 21.47 6.91
CA ILE A 106 24.60 22.43 8.00
C ILE A 106 25.85 22.52 8.87
#